data_AF-A0A0G1CH60-F1
#
_entry.id   AF-A0A0G1CH60-F1
#
_cell.length_a   1.000
_cell.length_b   1.000
_cell.length_c   1.000
_cell.angle_alpha   90.00
_cell.angle_beta   90.00
_cell.angle_gamma   90.00
#
_symmetry.space_group_name_H-M   'P 1'
#
loop_
_entity.id
_entity.type
_entity.pdbx_description
1 polymer ?
#
loop_
_entity_poly.entity_id
_entity_poly.type
_entity_poly.pdbx_seq_one_letter_code
_entity_poly.pdbx_strand_id
1 'polypeptide(L)'
;MYSPPLTLEEIRKQYPEKADALCADPVHCWRAETGIELIHKEPSLEELERIWKNWQEMSIEQKRLSDEKSVELFGVTNEEHHAKILCEKQT
;
A
#
# COMPACT_ATOMS: atom_id res chain seq x y z
N MET A 1 -5.13 -1.77 -15.57
CA MET A 1 -3.80 -1.37 -16.06
C MET A 1 -2.94 -1.27 -14.83
N TYR A 2 -1.98 -2.16 -14.68
CA TYR A 2 -1.08 -2.20 -13.54
C TYR A 2 -0.36 -0.85 -13.36
N SER A 3 -0.39 -0.29 -12.16
CA SER A 3 0.35 0.93 -11.81
C SER A 3 1.25 0.64 -10.63
N PRO A 4 2.57 0.51 -10.78
CA PRO A 4 3.45 0.15 -9.66
C PRO A 4 3.38 1.19 -8.53
N PRO A 5 3.77 0.81 -7.29
CA PRO A 5 3.96 1.77 -6.21
C PRO A 5 4.96 2.86 -6.60
N LEU A 6 4.74 4.08 -6.12
CA LEU A 6 5.67 5.18 -6.34
C LEU A 6 7.00 4.92 -5.64
N THR A 7 8.10 5.20 -6.32
CA THR A 7 9.44 5.22 -5.73
C THR A 7 9.63 6.42 -4.81
N LEU A 8 10.66 6.39 -3.95
CA LEU A 8 10.97 7.51 -3.05
C LEU A 8 11.25 8.81 -3.81
N GLU A 9 11.87 8.72 -4.99
CA GLU A 9 12.11 9.88 -5.85
C GLU A 9 10.81 10.45 -6.43
N GLU A 10 9.90 9.59 -6.84
CA GLU A 10 8.59 10.00 -7.38
C GLU A 10 7.70 10.60 -6.30
N ILE A 11 7.70 10.04 -5.07
CA ILE A 11 7.00 10.62 -3.92
C ILE A 11 7.49 12.04 -3.67
N ARG A 12 8.82 12.25 -3.64
CA ARG A 12 9.43 13.58 -3.44
C ARG A 12 9.09 14.55 -4.57
N LYS A 13 8.93 14.06 -5.79
CA LYS A 13 8.62 14.89 -6.95
C LYS A 13 7.13 15.26 -7.03
N GLN A 14 6.24 14.32 -6.73
CA GLN A 14 4.79 14.51 -6.86
C GLN A 14 4.18 15.19 -5.64
N TYR A 15 4.72 14.92 -4.45
CA TYR A 15 4.20 15.43 -3.18
C TYR A 15 5.32 16.03 -2.32
N PRO A 16 6.01 17.07 -2.80
CA PRO A 16 7.18 17.63 -2.10
C PRO A 16 6.84 18.11 -0.68
N GLU A 17 5.63 18.63 -0.45
CA GLU A 17 5.17 19.09 0.86
C GLU A 17 4.81 17.97 1.85
N LYS A 18 4.55 16.75 1.35
CA LYS A 18 4.26 15.57 2.17
C LYS A 18 5.37 14.53 2.15
N ALA A 19 6.41 14.77 1.36
CA ALA A 19 7.47 13.81 1.12
C ALA A 19 8.12 13.32 2.41
N ASP A 20 8.41 14.22 3.35
CA ASP A 20 9.02 13.84 4.63
C ASP A 20 8.08 12.96 5.47
N ALA A 21 6.78 13.27 5.49
CA ALA A 21 5.79 12.47 6.22
C ALA A 21 5.58 11.09 5.57
N LEU A 22 5.51 11.03 4.24
CA LEU A 22 5.36 9.79 3.50
C LEU A 22 6.63 8.93 3.56
N CYS A 23 7.82 9.53 3.51
CA CYS A 23 9.08 8.80 3.70
C CYS A 23 9.26 8.31 5.13
N ALA A 24 8.67 8.98 6.13
CA ALA A 24 8.68 8.54 7.51
C ALA A 24 7.64 7.43 7.80
N ASP A 25 6.63 7.29 6.95
CA ASP A 25 5.61 6.25 7.09
C ASP A 25 6.18 4.88 6.65
N PRO A 26 6.14 3.85 7.52
CA PRO A 26 6.73 2.55 7.22
C PRO A 26 6.10 1.85 6.02
N VAL A 27 4.83 2.12 5.72
CA VAL A 27 4.14 1.51 4.56
C VAL A 27 4.68 2.11 3.27
N HIS A 28 4.66 3.44 3.17
CA HIS A 28 5.12 4.14 1.97
C HIS A 28 6.60 3.91 1.71
N CYS A 29 7.42 3.91 2.77
CA CYS A 29 8.84 3.59 2.67
C CYS A 29 9.06 2.18 2.11
N TRP A 30 8.41 1.17 2.71
CA TRP A 30 8.58 -0.22 2.27
C TRP A 30 8.07 -0.47 0.84
N ARG A 31 6.91 0.10 0.47
CA ARG A 31 6.37 0.01 -0.90
C ARG A 31 7.34 0.63 -1.91
N ALA A 32 7.91 1.79 -1.57
CA ALA A 32 8.82 2.52 -2.45
C ALA A 32 10.18 1.82 -2.60
N GLU A 33 10.66 1.14 -1.55
CA GLU A 33 11.92 0.38 -1.59
C GLU A 33 11.79 -0.95 -2.33
N THR A 34 10.68 -1.67 -2.11
CA THR A 34 10.49 -3.02 -2.66
C THR A 34 9.79 -3.05 -4.01
N GLY A 35 9.01 -2.01 -4.33
CA GLY A 35 8.09 -1.99 -5.47
C GLY A 35 6.91 -2.96 -5.31
N ILE A 36 6.66 -3.47 -4.10
CA ILE A 36 5.56 -4.39 -3.79
C ILE A 36 4.41 -3.60 -3.19
N GLU A 37 3.18 -3.90 -3.61
CA GLU A 37 2.00 -3.26 -3.04
C GLU A 37 1.71 -3.79 -1.63
N LEU A 38 1.27 -2.89 -0.76
CA LEU A 38 0.88 -3.18 0.61
C LEU A 38 -0.44 -2.48 0.90
N ILE A 39 -1.46 -3.26 1.30
CA ILE A 39 -2.79 -2.73 1.58
C ILE A 39 -2.77 -1.95 2.89
N HIS A 40 -3.26 -0.71 2.84
CA HIS A 40 -3.30 0.21 3.96
C HIS A 40 -4.37 1.29 3.73
N LYS A 41 -4.58 2.14 4.74
CA LYS A 41 -5.58 3.21 4.68
C LYS A 41 -5.14 4.32 3.73
N GLU A 42 -5.98 4.57 2.72
CA GLU A 42 -5.81 5.66 1.77
C GLU A 42 -6.90 6.74 1.94
N PRO A 43 -6.63 7.99 1.53
CA PRO A 43 -7.60 9.08 1.61
C PRO A 43 -8.89 8.82 0.84
N SER A 44 -8.81 8.16 -0.33
CA SER A 44 -9.96 7.87 -1.19
C SER A 44 -10.18 6.36 -1.36
N LEU A 45 -11.43 5.98 -1.65
CA LEU A 45 -11.77 4.60 -2.01
C LEU A 45 -11.13 4.20 -3.35
N GLU A 46 -11.07 5.14 -4.30
CA GLU A 46 -10.44 4.92 -5.60
C GLU A 46 -8.97 4.49 -5.48
N GLU A 47 -8.21 5.14 -4.58
CA GLU A 47 -6.81 4.79 -4.36
C GLU A 47 -6.67 3.43 -3.67
N LEU A 48 -7.54 3.12 -2.69
CA LEU A 48 -7.59 1.79 -2.09
C LEU A 48 -7.88 0.70 -3.14
N GLU A 49 -8.85 0.93 -4.03
CA GLU A 49 -9.17 0.01 -5.12
C GLU A 49 -8.02 -0.15 -6.11
N ARG A 50 -7.28 0.92 -6.41
CA ARG A 50 -6.09 0.87 -7.28
C ARG A 50 -5.03 -0.06 -6.68
N ILE A 51 -4.69 0.14 -5.42
CA ILE A 51 -3.69 -0.68 -4.71
C ILE A 51 -4.17 -2.13 -4.61
N TRP A 52 -5.46 -2.34 -4.31
CA TRP A 52 -6.05 -3.68 -4.26
C TRP A 52 -5.95 -4.41 -5.61
N LYS A 53 -6.31 -3.75 -6.72
CA LYS A 53 -6.18 -4.34 -8.07
C LYS A 53 -4.73 -4.68 -8.40
N ASN A 54 -3.79 -3.79 -8.10
CA ASN A 54 -2.37 -4.07 -8.33
C ASN A 54 -1.87 -5.23 -7.47
N TRP A 55 -2.28 -5.29 -6.20
CA TRP A 55 -1.91 -6.38 -5.30
C TRP A 55 -2.41 -7.72 -5.86
N GLN A 56 -3.63 -7.77 -6.40
CA GLN A 56 -4.18 -8.97 -7.04
C GLN A 56 -3.38 -9.44 -8.25
N GLU A 57 -2.74 -8.52 -8.99
CA GLU A 57 -1.90 -8.81 -10.16
C GLU A 57 -0.47 -9.24 -9.79
N MET A 58 -0.05 -9.10 -8.53
CA MET A 58 1.29 -9.52 -8.09
C MET A 58 1.48 -11.04 -8.13
N SER A 59 2.74 -11.46 -8.28
CA SER A 59 3.11 -12.87 -8.17
C SER A 59 2.83 -13.44 -6.77
N ILE A 60 2.71 -14.76 -6.67
CA ILE A 60 2.48 -15.46 -5.39
C ILE A 60 3.55 -15.09 -4.36
N GLU A 61 4.82 -15.00 -4.77
CA GLU A 61 5.91 -14.66 -3.87
C GLU A 61 5.84 -13.21 -3.39
N GLN A 62 5.50 -12.26 -4.26
CA GLN A 62 5.28 -10.87 -3.87
C GLN A 62 4.09 -10.73 -2.91
N LYS A 63 3.00 -11.46 -3.13
CA LYS A 63 1.85 -11.49 -2.22
C LYS A 63 2.24 -12.04 -0.85
N ARG A 64 3.04 -13.11 -0.80
CA ARG A 64 3.57 -13.68 0.44
C ARG A 64 4.39 -12.67 1.24
N LEU A 65 5.35 -11.99 0.60
CA LEU A 65 6.15 -10.94 1.23
C LEU A 65 5.29 -9.75 1.70
N SER A 66 4.31 -9.37 0.89
CA SER A 66 3.34 -8.33 1.24
C SER A 66 2.49 -8.72 2.45
N ASP A 67 2.01 -9.96 2.53
CA ASP A 67 1.24 -10.45 3.67
C ASP A 67 2.08 -10.53 4.95
N GLU A 68 3.33 -11.00 4.86
CA GLU A 68 4.26 -10.96 5.98
C GLU A 68 4.42 -9.54 6.53
N LYS A 69 4.59 -8.54 5.63
CA LYS A 69 4.70 -7.15 6.03
C LYS A 69 3.38 -6.58 6.59
N SER A 70 2.24 -6.95 6.01
CA SER A 70 0.92 -6.54 6.52
C SER A 70 0.68 -7.09 7.92
N VAL A 71 1.04 -8.35 8.18
CA VAL A 71 0.95 -8.96 9.52
C VAL A 71 1.90 -8.26 10.50
N GLU A 72 3.12 -7.92 10.08
CA GLU A 72 4.07 -7.18 10.91
C GLU A 72 3.54 -5.80 11.35
N LEU A 73 2.95 -5.04 10.42
CA LEU A 73 2.50 -3.66 10.69
C LEU A 73 1.08 -3.58 11.28
N PHE A 74 0.18 -4.48 10.88
CA PHE A 74 -1.25 -4.38 11.16
C PHE A 74 -1.83 -5.61 11.87
N GLY A 75 -1.05 -6.68 12.02
CA GLY A 75 -1.48 -7.93 12.67
C GLY A 75 -2.44 -8.78 11.83
N VAL A 76 -2.63 -8.47 10.55
CA VAL A 76 -3.54 -9.16 9.63
C VAL A 76 -2.98 -9.23 8.21
N THR A 77 -3.47 -10.17 7.40
CA THR A 77 -3.10 -10.27 5.98
C THR A 77 -3.65 -9.09 5.16
N ASN A 78 -3.18 -8.92 3.93
CA ASN A 78 -3.67 -7.85 3.06
C ASN A 78 -5.16 -7.99 2.74
N GLU A 79 -5.64 -9.22 2.55
CA GLU A 79 -7.06 -9.51 2.31
C GLU A 79 -7.94 -9.10 3.50
N GLU A 80 -7.53 -9.49 4.70
CA GLU A 80 -8.22 -9.12 5.94
C GLU A 80 -8.16 -7.60 6.18
N HIS A 81 -7.02 -6.97 5.94
CA HIS A 81 -6.86 -5.54 6.10
C HIS A 81 -7.74 -4.76 5.11
N HIS A 82 -7.76 -5.18 3.84
CA HIS A 82 -8.64 -4.61 2.81
C HIS A 82 -10.11 -4.66 3.25
N ALA A 83 -10.59 -5.83 3.70
CA ALA A 83 -11.95 -6.00 4.17
C ALA A 83 -12.29 -5.10 5.37
N LYS A 84 -11.37 -4.96 6.33
CA LYS A 84 -11.52 -4.05 7.47
C LYS A 84 -11.64 -2.60 7.03
N ILE A 85 -10.75 -2.12 6.15
CA ILE A 85 -10.77 -0.73 5.67
C ILE A 85 -12.06 -0.42 4.90
N LEU A 86 -12.54 -1.36 4.07
CA LEU A 86 -13.81 -1.20 3.35
C LEU A 86 -15.00 -1.09 4.30
N CYS A 87 -15.03 -1.90 5.37
CA CYS A 87 -16.08 -1.85 6.38
C CYS A 87 -16.10 -0.50 7.10
N GLU A 88 -14.94 0.02 7.50
CA GLU A 88 -14.80 1.31 8.19
C GLU A 88 -15.22 2.51 7.34
N LYS A 89 -15.01 2.47 6.01
CA LYS A 89 -15.39 3.57 5.11
C LYS A 89 -16.89 3.59 4.76
N GLN A 90 -17.65 2.56 5.12
CA GLN A 90 -19.10 2.45 4.84
C GLN A 90 -19.99 2.91 6.01
N THR A 91 -19.40 3.20 7.17
CA THR A 91 -20.07 3.74 8.38
C THR A 91 -19.87 5.24 8.51
#